data_AF-A0A520DZS6-F1
#
_entry.id   AF-A0A520DZS6-F1
#
_cell.length_a   1.000
_cell.length_b   1.000
_cell.length_c   1.000
_cell.angle_alpha   90.00
_cell.angle_beta   90.00
_cell.angle_gamma   90.00
#
_symmetry.space_group_name_H-M   'P 1'
#
loop_
_entity.id
_entity.type
_entity.pdbx_description
1 polymer ?
#
loop_
_entity_poly.entity_id
_entity_poly.type
_entity_poly.pdbx_seq_one_letter_code
_entity_poly.pdbx_strand_id
1 'polypeptide(L)' 'NEAYYTFVAVDQSGRTIPVPELKPETEEEIELFNGALRRRQLRLILAGKMEPNDANELKALFFKE' A
#
# COMPACT_ATOMS: atom_id res chain seq x y z
N ASN A 1 -2.96 -19.10 -6.47
CA ASN A 1 -3.75 -17.96 -6.99
C ASN A 1 -4.01 -17.06 -5.81
N GLU A 2 -3.56 -15.80 -5.85
CA GLU A 2 -3.59 -14.87 -4.72
C GLU A 2 -4.20 -13.54 -5.13
N ALA A 3 -4.87 -12.87 -4.19
CA ALA A 3 -5.53 -11.58 -4.39
C ALA A 3 -5.35 -10.68 -3.16
N TYR A 4 -5.37 -9.36 -3.39
CA TYR A 4 -5.21 -8.36 -2.34
C TYR A 4 -6.42 -7.44 -2.27
N TYR A 5 -6.99 -7.28 -1.08
CA TYR A 5 -8.11 -6.39 -0.81
C TYR A 5 -7.63 -5.14 -0.05
N THR A 6 -8.38 -4.05 -0.15
CA THR A 6 -8.15 -2.84 0.63
C THR A 6 -9.44 -2.45 1.30
N PHE A 7 -9.41 -2.46 2.62
CA PHE A 7 -10.53 -2.07 3.46
C PHE A 7 -10.30 -0.67 4.01
N VAL A 8 -11.39 0.07 4.23
CA VAL A 8 -11.38 1.41 4.80
C VAL A 8 -12.33 1.39 6.00
N ALA A 9 -11.81 1.71 7.18
CA ALA A 9 -12.64 1.87 8.37
C ALA A 9 -13.44 3.18 8.27
N VAL A 10 -14.73 3.11 8.57
CA VAL A 10 -15.65 4.26 8.56
C VAL A 10 -16.45 4.31 9.86
N ASP A 11 -16.80 5.51 10.31
CA ASP A 11 -17.72 5.71 11.43
C ASP A 11 -19.19 5.57 11.01
N GLN A 12 -20.09 5.76 11.98
CA GLN A 12 -21.55 5.73 11.75
C GLN A 12 -22.05 6.82 10.78
N SER A 13 -21.27 7.88 10.56
CA SER A 13 -21.58 8.96 9.62
C SER A 13 -20.93 8.74 8.24
N GLY A 14 -20.25 7.61 8.02
CA GLY A 14 -19.58 7.27 6.77
C GLY A 14 -18.23 7.98 6.57
N ARG A 15 -17.69 8.64 7.59
CA ARG A 15 -16.37 9.30 7.51
C ARG A 15 -15.27 8.30 7.83
N THR A 16 -14.14 8.42 7.14
CA THR A 16 -12.98 7.56 7.39
C THR A 16 -12.40 7.80 8.77
N ILE A 17 -12.08 6.73 9.49
CA ILE A 17 -11.45 6.78 10.82
C ILE A 17 -10.06 6.14 10.79
N PRO A 18 -9.13 6.58 11.66
CA PRO A 18 -7.84 5.93 11.80
C PRO A 18 -8.02 4.50 12.34
N VAL A 19 -7.15 3.61 11.88
CA VAL A 19 -7.03 2.23 12.38
C VAL A 19 -5.69 2.09 13.12
N PRO A 20 -5.58 1.16 14.09
CA PRO A 20 -4.31 0.84 14.71
C PRO A 20 -3.24 0.46 13.68
N GLU A 21 -2.00 0.85 13.93
CA GLU A 21 -0.87 0.45 13.09
C GLU A 21 -0.57 -1.04 13.23
N LEU A 22 -0.26 -1.69 12.11
CA LEU A 22 0.20 -3.06 12.08
C LEU A 22 1.73 -3.09 12.16
N LYS A 23 2.27 -3.88 13.09
CA LYS A 23 3.70 -4.23 13.13
C LYS A 23 3.85 -5.69 12.69
N PRO A 24 4.47 -5.97 11.53
CA PRO A 24 4.74 -7.34 11.11
C PRO A 24 5.81 -7.97 12.02
N GLU A 25 5.68 -9.26 12.31
CA GLU A 25 6.56 -9.97 13.25
C GLU A 25 7.43 -11.02 12.54
N THR A 26 6.87 -11.73 11.57
CA THR A 26 7.60 -12.78 10.82
C THR A 26 8.27 -12.23 9.56
N GLU A 27 9.28 -12.93 9.05
CA GLU A 27 9.94 -12.56 7.78
C GLU A 27 8.93 -12.47 6.63
N GLU A 28 8.01 -13.43 6.53
CA GLU A 28 6.93 -13.44 5.54
C GLU A 28 6.02 -12.22 5.68
N GLU A 29 5.60 -11.88 6.90
CA GLU A 29 4.76 -10.70 7.15
C GLU A 29 5.48 -9.40 6.79
N ILE A 30 6.77 -9.29 7.08
CA ILE A 30 7.59 -8.12 6.74
C ILE A 30 7.66 -7.95 5.23
N GLU A 31 7.88 -9.05 4.48
CA GLU A 31 7.88 -9.02 3.01
C GLU A 31 6.51 -8.59 2.45
N LEU A 32 5.42 -9.14 3.00
CA LEU A 32 4.05 -8.81 2.59
C LEU A 32 3.71 -7.34 2.88
N PHE A 33 4.13 -6.83 4.04
CA PHE A 33 3.92 -5.45 4.47
C PHE A 33 4.66 -4.47 3.55
N ASN A 34 5.95 -4.72 3.29
CA ASN A 34 6.75 -3.93 2.34
C ASN A 34 6.16 -3.98 0.93
N GLY A 35 5.67 -5.14 0.51
CA GLY A 35 4.96 -5.32 -0.77
C GLY A 35 3.65 -4.53 -0.86
N ALA A 36 2.95 -4.30 0.25
CA ALA A 36 1.66 -3.61 0.26
C ALA A 36 1.78 -2.15 -0.19
N LEU A 37 2.85 -1.46 0.23
CA LEU A 37 3.08 -0.07 -0.14
C LEU A 37 3.30 0.08 -1.66
N ARG A 38 4.05 -0.84 -2.27
CA ARG A 38 4.26 -0.90 -3.72
C ARG A 38 2.96 -1.11 -4.48
N ARG A 39 2.14 -2.07 -4.05
CA ARG A 39 0.81 -2.33 -4.65
C ARG A 39 -0.10 -1.11 -4.55
N ARG A 40 -0.07 -0.39 -3.42
CA ARG A 40 -0.83 0.85 -3.24
C ARG A 40 -0.39 1.93 -4.22
N GLN A 41 0.92 2.16 -4.37
CA GLN A 41 1.45 3.15 -5.31
C GLN A 41 1.05 2.83 -6.75
N LEU A 42 1.26 1.59 -7.19
CA LEU A 42 0.87 1.14 -8.53
C LEU A 42 -0.63 1.35 -8.78
N ARG A 43 -1.48 0.97 -7.83
CA ARG A 43 -2.94 1.16 -7.96
C ARG A 43 -3.32 2.63 -8.10
N LEU A 44 -2.67 3.53 -7.35
CA LEU A 44 -2.97 4.96 -7.42
C LEU A 44 -2.49 5.58 -8.74
N ILE A 45 -1.33 5.17 -9.24
CA ILE A 45 -0.84 5.58 -10.57
C ILE A 45 -1.81 5.15 -11.66
N LEU A 46 -2.20 3.87 -11.69
CA LEU A 46 -3.15 3.35 -12.68
C LEU A 46 -4.53 4.02 -12.59
N ALA A 47 -4.90 4.51 -11.41
CA ALA A 47 -6.14 5.27 -11.20
C ALA A 47 -6.01 6.77 -11.50
N GLY A 48 -4.83 7.27 -11.91
CA GLY A 48 -4.57 8.70 -12.14
C GLY A 48 -4.58 9.54 -10.87
N LYS A 49 -4.33 8.93 -9.70
CA LYS A 49 -4.37 9.58 -8.36
C LYS A 49 -2.98 9.82 -7.76
N MET A 50 -1.93 9.46 -8.47
CA MET A 50 -0.52 9.63 -8.08
C MET A 50 0.32 9.73 -9.35
N GLU A 51 1.23 10.70 -9.42
CA GLU A 51 2.18 10.76 -10.51
C GLU A 51 3.21 9.62 -10.37
N PRO A 52 3.63 8.96 -11.47
CA PRO A 52 4.66 7.92 -11.41
C PRO A 52 5.95 8.39 -10.73
N ASN A 53 6.22 9.70 -10.81
CA ASN A 53 7.39 10.29 -10.21
C ASN A 53 7.40 10.32 -8.68
N ASP A 54 6.24 10.20 -8.04
CA ASP A 54 6.10 10.25 -6.58
C ASP A 54 6.13 8.86 -5.92
N ALA A 55 6.21 7.79 -6.71
CA ALA A 55 6.17 6.41 -6.22
C ALA A 55 7.56 5.85 -5.88
N ASN A 56 8.15 6.34 -4.78
CA ASN A 56 9.53 6.01 -4.38
C ASN A 56 9.82 4.50 -4.26
N GLU A 57 8.95 3.75 -3.58
CA GLU A 57 9.11 2.30 -3.40
C GLU A 57 9.00 1.52 -4.71
N LEU A 58 8.13 1.98 -5.61
CA LEU A 58 7.98 1.37 -6.92
C LEU A 58 9.19 1.67 -7.81
N LYS A 59 9.70 2.91 -7.77
CA LYS A 59 10.92 3.31 -8.50
C LYS A 59 12.14 2.51 -8.08
N ALA A 60 12.29 2.24 -6.78
CA ALA A 60 13.43 1.49 -6.24
C ALA A 60 13.55 0.06 -6.81
N LEU A 61 12.49 -0.50 -7.40
CA LEU A 61 12.56 -1.78 -8.10
C LEU A 61 13.24 -1.70 -9.48
N PHE A 62 13.18 -0.53 -10.13
CA PHE A 62 13.66 -0.34 -11.50
C PHE A 62 14.99 0.40 -11.55
N PHE A 63 15.27 1.23 -10.56
CA PHE A 63 16.48 2.01 -10.45
C PHE A 63 17.13 1.67 -9.10
N LYS A 64 18.10 0.76 -9.14
CA LYS A 64 19.05 0.56 -8.05
C LYS A 64 20.08 1.68 -8.16
N GLU A 65 20.01 2.67 -7.28
CA GLU A 65 21.20 3.44 -6.90
C GLU A 65 21.84 2.78 -5.68
#